data_AF-A0A6H1BZB6-F1
#
_entry.id   AF-A0A6H1BZB6-F1
#
_cell.length_a   1.000
_cell.length_b   1.000
_cell.length_c   1.000
_cell.angle_alpha   90.00
_cell.angle_beta   90.00
_cell.angle_gamma   90.00
#
_symmetry.space_group_name_H-M   'P 1'
#
loop_
_entity.id
_entity.type
_entity.pdbx_description
1 polymer ?
#
loop_
_entity_poly.entity_id
_entity_poly.type
_entity_poly.pdbx_seq_one_letter_code
_entity_poly.pdbx_strand_id
1 'polypeptide(L)'
;MPATGPHRRARAATAALRTAPWWTSVLLGLVCLLLGLLLTTRPLTSLSALGLLIGLAAITAGTADLLAAYRSHAGAVATATALAWIGFGIAVLAWLGRALDLLAPAVALALVVGGALRLVRAARGDLDERLTTAVLGLADIVFGVLAWRWPDVTVLVVAFLFGIRTVFFGLARIGDGLAALDDRTPGPTPTAPRRTPARYRRPAVAVLALLVAVAAAGVAVRLRAGSPVVDAFYTAPHRMPDHPGALLRAEPFTRAVPDGAEAWRILYTTTRDDDQPAVASALVVVAKNAPPGPRPVIAWAHGTTGFAEPCAPTLLDDPLGAGALPAESALLDRGWALVATDYVGLGTAGPHPYLIGQGEGRSVLDAVRAAHHLHHLDLDLADRTVVWGHSQGGHAALWAGLLAPTYAPDTPVAGIAAMAPASDTVALTTGLDTVPGGSVFASYVLAAYTAVYDDVDGDTYVGPAARTLVREMATRCLSEPAVYVSVLSALSLSRDRSVLRTDPTTGPLGRRLAENVPTGTTAVPVLLAQGATDSLVTAAVQDGYVRDRCAENWALDYRSYPGRDHLGLVAEDSPLVPELLTWTEQRLAGIAAPGTCPGR
;
A
#
# COMPACT_ATOMS: atom_id res chain seq x y z
N MET A 1 -54.72 -8.81 1.37
CA MET A 1 -53.75 -7.82 1.90
C MET A 1 -52.96 -7.26 0.72
N PRO A 2 -53.12 -5.98 0.32
CA PRO A 2 -52.33 -5.45 -0.78
C PRO A 2 -50.97 -4.97 -0.23
N ALA A 3 -49.90 -5.56 -0.73
CA ALA A 3 -48.54 -5.14 -0.49
C ALA A 3 -48.34 -3.68 -0.96
N THR A 4 -48.09 -2.77 -0.03
CA THR A 4 -47.72 -1.38 -0.30
C THR A 4 -46.27 -1.33 -0.77
N GLY A 5 -46.05 -1.64 -2.05
CA GLY A 5 -44.73 -1.66 -2.66
C GLY A 5 -44.04 -0.28 -2.76
N PRO A 6 -42.71 -0.26 -2.99
CA PRO A 6 -41.87 0.94 -3.12
C PRO A 6 -42.35 1.94 -4.20
N HIS A 7 -43.24 1.54 -5.09
CA HIS A 7 -43.77 2.38 -6.17
C HIS A 7 -44.72 3.52 -5.73
N ARG A 8 -45.39 3.43 -4.57
CA ARG A 8 -46.18 4.56 -4.03
C ARG A 8 -45.31 5.61 -3.33
N ARG A 9 -44.16 5.20 -2.77
CA ARG A 9 -43.19 6.06 -2.06
C ARG A 9 -42.54 7.10 -2.98
N ALA A 10 -42.18 6.70 -4.21
CA ALA A 10 -41.65 7.62 -5.22
C ALA A 10 -42.70 8.65 -5.69
N ARG A 11 -43.97 8.26 -5.74
CA ARG A 11 -45.05 9.11 -6.28
C ARG A 11 -45.39 10.33 -5.41
N ALA A 12 -45.30 10.21 -4.07
CA ALA A 12 -45.61 11.31 -3.16
C ALA A 12 -44.52 12.40 -3.14
N ALA A 13 -43.23 12.02 -3.15
CA ALA A 13 -42.13 12.96 -3.29
C ALA A 13 -42.16 13.67 -4.66
N THR A 14 -42.54 12.97 -5.73
CA THR A 14 -42.74 13.59 -7.05
C THR A 14 -43.99 14.48 -7.15
N ALA A 15 -44.91 14.45 -6.18
CA ALA A 15 -46.09 15.32 -6.19
C ALA A 15 -45.78 16.71 -5.61
N ALA A 16 -44.96 16.80 -4.55
CA ALA A 16 -44.50 18.06 -3.97
C ALA A 16 -43.53 18.83 -4.91
N LEU A 17 -42.75 18.11 -5.72
CA LEU A 17 -41.88 18.71 -6.75
C LEU A 17 -42.64 19.25 -7.97
N ARG A 18 -43.90 18.85 -8.20
CA ARG A 18 -44.71 19.34 -9.34
C ARG A 18 -45.35 20.70 -9.11
N THR A 19 -45.49 21.14 -7.85
CA THR A 19 -46.01 22.47 -7.50
C THR A 19 -44.90 23.50 -7.27
N ALA A 20 -43.64 23.07 -7.31
CA ALA A 20 -42.48 23.93 -7.11
C ALA A 20 -42.19 24.74 -8.38
N PRO A 21 -41.81 26.03 -8.26
CA PRO A 21 -41.50 26.83 -9.43
C PRO A 21 -40.25 26.29 -10.16
N TRP A 22 -40.25 26.36 -11.49
CA TRP A 22 -39.23 25.75 -12.38
C TRP A 22 -37.78 26.03 -11.95
N TRP A 23 -37.52 27.22 -11.39
CA TRP A 23 -36.19 27.65 -10.96
C TRP A 23 -35.65 26.81 -9.80
N THR A 24 -36.51 26.16 -9.01
CA THR A 24 -36.09 25.25 -7.92
C THR A 24 -35.46 23.97 -8.47
N SER A 25 -36.03 23.38 -9.53
CA SER A 25 -35.46 22.21 -10.21
C SER A 25 -34.14 22.55 -10.91
N VAL A 26 -34.06 23.74 -11.52
CA VAL A 26 -32.81 24.22 -12.14
C VAL A 26 -31.74 24.49 -11.08
N LEU A 27 -32.07 25.18 -9.98
CA LEU A 27 -31.14 25.47 -8.89
C LEU A 27 -30.63 24.17 -8.23
N LEU A 28 -31.54 23.25 -7.90
CA LEU A 28 -31.17 21.93 -7.38
C LEU A 28 -30.29 21.17 -8.37
N GLY A 29 -30.63 21.22 -9.66
CA GLY A 29 -29.86 20.58 -10.72
C GLY A 29 -28.45 21.16 -10.87
N LEU A 30 -28.29 22.47 -10.78
CA LEU A 30 -26.98 23.15 -10.79
C LEU A 30 -26.15 22.79 -9.55
N VAL A 31 -26.77 22.77 -8.37
CA VAL A 31 -26.10 22.33 -7.13
C VAL A 31 -25.63 20.88 -7.26
N CYS A 32 -26.47 19.97 -7.75
CA CYS A 32 -26.10 18.57 -7.97
C CYS A 32 -25.03 18.41 -9.07
N LEU A 33 -25.05 19.24 -10.12
CA LEU A 33 -24.04 19.22 -11.17
C LEU A 33 -22.66 19.64 -10.62
N LEU A 34 -22.60 20.76 -9.91
CA LEU A 34 -21.38 21.27 -9.28
C LEU A 34 -20.85 20.31 -8.22
N LEU A 35 -21.74 19.82 -7.35
CA LEU A 35 -21.40 18.82 -6.33
C LEU A 35 -20.90 17.53 -6.99
N GLY A 36 -21.60 17.03 -8.01
CA GLY A 36 -21.20 15.83 -8.73
C GLY A 36 -19.81 15.97 -9.36
N LEU A 37 -19.52 17.10 -10.01
CA LEU A 37 -18.21 17.37 -10.60
C LEU A 37 -17.10 17.41 -9.53
N LEU A 38 -17.37 18.05 -8.39
CA LEU A 38 -16.46 18.06 -7.25
C LEU A 38 -16.21 16.65 -6.71
N LEU A 39 -17.26 15.84 -6.52
CA LEU A 39 -17.15 14.47 -6.00
C LEU A 39 -16.43 13.53 -6.98
N THR A 40 -16.56 13.73 -8.29
CA THR A 40 -15.84 12.89 -9.29
C THR A 40 -14.33 13.08 -9.27
N THR A 41 -13.85 14.25 -8.86
CA THR A 41 -12.42 14.58 -8.84
C THR A 41 -11.78 14.36 -7.47
N ARG A 42 -12.59 14.08 -6.45
CA ARG A 42 -12.19 13.99 -5.03
C ARG A 42 -12.76 12.72 -4.38
N PRO A 43 -12.10 11.57 -4.54
CA PRO A 43 -12.64 10.28 -4.12
C PRO A 43 -12.82 10.13 -2.60
N LEU A 44 -11.92 10.65 -1.76
CA LEU A 44 -12.06 10.56 -0.29
C LEU A 44 -13.22 11.43 0.20
N THR A 45 -13.34 12.63 -0.37
CA THR A 45 -14.48 13.52 -0.12
C THR A 45 -15.79 12.84 -0.58
N SER A 46 -15.78 12.17 -1.74
CA SER A 46 -16.93 11.44 -2.28
C SER A 46 -17.38 10.29 -1.38
N LEU A 47 -16.45 9.51 -0.83
CA LEU A 47 -16.75 8.44 0.12
C LEU A 47 -17.37 8.96 1.42
N SER A 48 -16.83 10.04 1.95
CA SER A 48 -17.34 10.67 3.15
C SER A 48 -18.76 11.20 2.93
N ALA A 49 -19.00 11.88 1.79
CA ALA A 49 -20.32 12.37 1.40
C ALA A 49 -21.31 11.22 1.19
N LEU A 50 -20.88 10.11 0.55
CA LEU A 50 -21.71 8.94 0.34
C LEU A 50 -22.18 8.34 1.67
N GLY A 51 -21.28 8.13 2.63
CA GLY A 51 -21.64 7.58 3.94
C GLY A 51 -22.60 8.50 4.72
N LEU A 52 -22.35 9.82 4.70
CA LEU A 52 -23.27 10.82 5.29
C LEU A 52 -24.67 10.77 4.66
N LEU A 53 -24.73 10.73 3.32
CA LEU A 53 -25.99 10.69 2.58
C LEU A 53 -26.76 9.39 2.83
N ILE A 54 -26.08 8.24 2.91
CA ILE A 54 -26.71 6.96 3.26
C ILE A 54 -27.32 7.03 4.67
N GLY A 55 -26.58 7.54 5.64
CA GLY A 55 -27.06 7.69 7.02
C GLY A 55 -28.28 8.60 7.12
N LEU A 56 -28.20 9.80 6.52
CA LEU A 56 -29.30 10.76 6.49
C LEU A 56 -30.53 10.23 5.72
N ALA A 57 -30.31 9.54 4.60
CA ALA A 57 -31.39 8.94 3.81
C ALA A 57 -32.12 7.84 4.61
N ALA A 58 -31.39 7.01 5.35
CA ALA A 58 -31.98 5.98 6.19
C ALA A 58 -32.82 6.56 7.34
N ILE A 59 -32.32 7.62 8.02
CA ILE A 59 -33.06 8.30 9.08
C ILE A 59 -34.33 8.97 8.55
N THR A 60 -34.22 9.69 7.44
CA THR A 60 -35.36 10.38 6.82
C THR A 60 -36.42 9.39 6.33
N ALA A 61 -36.01 8.30 5.68
CA ALA A 61 -36.92 7.23 5.25
C ALA A 61 -37.60 6.54 6.44
N GLY A 62 -36.84 6.18 7.47
CA GLY A 62 -37.38 5.55 8.68
C GLY A 62 -38.34 6.47 9.44
N THR A 63 -38.05 7.77 9.53
CA THR A 63 -38.94 8.76 10.16
C THR A 63 -40.24 8.92 9.39
N ALA A 64 -40.17 8.96 8.06
CA ALA A 64 -41.35 9.03 7.19
C ALA A 64 -42.22 7.76 7.31
N ASP A 65 -41.59 6.58 7.33
CA ASP A 65 -42.29 5.30 7.53
C ASP A 65 -42.92 5.22 8.93
N LEU A 66 -42.26 5.75 9.97
CA LEU A 66 -42.80 5.79 11.33
C LEU A 66 -44.03 6.70 11.42
N LEU A 67 -43.97 7.90 10.82
CA LEU A 67 -45.10 8.82 10.70
C LEU A 67 -46.27 8.19 9.92
N ALA A 68 -45.98 7.46 8.85
CA ALA A 68 -46.99 6.76 8.07
C ALA A 68 -47.62 5.60 8.87
N ALA A 69 -46.81 4.82 9.59
CA ALA A 69 -47.28 3.74 10.45
C ALA A 69 -48.18 4.27 11.57
N TYR A 70 -47.80 5.38 12.20
CA TYR A 70 -48.60 6.06 13.22
C TYR A 70 -49.94 6.54 12.66
N ARG A 71 -49.95 7.25 11.52
CA ARG A 71 -51.18 7.76 10.89
C ARG A 71 -52.14 6.66 10.43
N SER A 72 -51.61 5.51 10.04
CA SER A 72 -52.40 4.39 9.50
C SER A 72 -52.74 3.31 10.52
N HIS A 73 -52.36 3.48 11.80
CA HIS A 73 -52.47 2.44 12.84
C HIS A 73 -51.88 1.09 12.38
N ALA A 74 -50.76 1.14 11.66
CA ALA A 74 -50.09 -0.06 11.17
C ALA A 74 -49.57 -0.91 12.34
N GLY A 75 -49.54 -2.23 12.17
CA GLY A 75 -49.14 -3.18 13.22
C GLY A 75 -47.67 -3.05 13.64
N ALA A 76 -47.32 -3.66 14.78
CA ALA A 76 -46.01 -3.58 15.44
C ALA A 76 -44.80 -3.83 14.50
N VAL A 77 -44.95 -4.69 13.49
CA VAL A 77 -43.91 -4.99 12.49
C VAL A 77 -43.52 -3.76 11.67
N ALA A 78 -44.49 -2.92 11.27
CA ALA A 78 -44.21 -1.72 10.49
C ALA A 78 -43.45 -0.67 11.32
N THR A 79 -43.88 -0.48 12.57
CA THR A 79 -43.19 0.41 13.53
C THR A 79 -41.78 -0.08 13.84
N ALA A 80 -41.60 -1.38 14.10
CA ALA A 80 -40.28 -1.97 14.34
C ALA A 80 -39.35 -1.80 13.13
N THR A 81 -39.86 -1.99 11.91
CA THR A 81 -39.08 -1.79 10.66
C THR A 81 -38.67 -0.33 10.49
N ALA A 82 -39.57 0.63 10.77
CA ALA A 82 -39.26 2.04 10.69
C ALA A 82 -38.19 2.47 11.72
N LEU A 83 -38.32 1.99 12.97
CA LEU A 83 -37.32 2.22 14.01
C LEU A 83 -35.97 1.58 13.67
N ALA A 84 -35.97 0.39 13.05
CA ALA A 84 -34.75 -0.26 12.59
C ALA A 84 -34.02 0.55 11.51
N TRP A 85 -34.73 1.18 10.57
CA TRP A 85 -34.13 2.10 9.58
C TRP A 85 -33.53 3.36 10.21
N ILE A 86 -34.20 3.93 11.21
CA ILE A 86 -33.67 5.08 11.96
C ILE A 86 -32.41 4.65 12.72
N GLY A 87 -32.47 3.53 13.45
CA GLY A 87 -31.33 2.97 14.18
C GLY A 87 -30.15 2.66 13.27
N PHE A 88 -30.41 2.08 12.09
CA PHE A 88 -29.40 1.83 11.06
C PHE A 88 -28.75 3.13 10.58
N GLY A 89 -29.54 4.16 10.28
CA GLY A 89 -29.00 5.45 9.84
C GLY A 89 -28.17 6.14 10.92
N ILE A 90 -28.60 6.09 12.20
CA ILE A 90 -27.82 6.58 13.34
C ILE A 90 -26.52 5.79 13.47
N ALA A 91 -26.56 4.46 13.36
CA ALA A 91 -25.37 3.61 13.43
C ALA A 91 -24.37 3.93 12.30
N VAL A 92 -24.85 4.14 11.07
CA VAL A 92 -24.01 4.55 9.93
C VAL A 92 -23.33 5.90 10.19
N LEU A 93 -24.04 6.87 10.76
CA LEU A 93 -23.47 8.19 11.07
C LEU A 93 -22.52 8.14 12.27
N ALA A 94 -22.87 7.36 13.31
CA ALA A 94 -22.04 7.20 14.51
C ALA A 94 -20.75 6.42 14.21
N TRP A 95 -20.81 5.44 13.31
CA TRP A 95 -19.68 4.58 12.93
C TRP A 95 -19.34 4.70 11.45
N LEU A 96 -19.21 5.94 10.97
CA LEU A 96 -18.94 6.22 9.56
C LEU A 96 -17.70 5.47 9.04
N GLY A 97 -16.65 5.29 9.87
CA GLY A 97 -15.48 4.50 9.49
C GLY A 97 -15.75 3.02 9.28
N ARG A 98 -16.38 2.35 10.25
CA ARG A 98 -16.78 0.94 10.09
C ARG A 98 -17.75 0.77 8.91
N ALA A 99 -18.64 1.72 8.68
CA ALA A 99 -19.57 1.69 7.55
C ALA A 99 -18.84 1.75 6.19
N LEU A 100 -17.77 2.54 6.09
CA LEU A 100 -16.95 2.65 4.87
C LEU A 100 -16.05 1.43 4.67
N ASP A 101 -15.48 0.85 5.74
CA ASP A 101 -14.70 -0.39 5.65
C ASP A 101 -15.57 -1.58 5.17
N LEU A 102 -16.86 -1.57 5.51
CA LEU A 102 -17.82 -2.59 5.07
C LEU A 102 -18.41 -2.32 3.68
N LEU A 103 -18.10 -1.19 3.05
CA LEU A 103 -18.69 -0.81 1.76
C LEU A 103 -18.30 -1.79 0.66
N ALA A 104 -17.00 -2.07 0.49
CA ALA A 104 -16.52 -3.02 -0.51
C ALA A 104 -17.10 -4.43 -0.34
N PRO A 105 -17.02 -5.08 0.84
CA PRO A 105 -17.59 -6.42 1.00
C PRO A 105 -19.12 -6.43 0.85
N ALA A 106 -19.83 -5.37 1.27
CA ALA A 106 -21.27 -5.27 1.05
C ALA A 106 -21.63 -5.16 -0.44
N VAL A 107 -20.89 -4.35 -1.22
CA VAL A 107 -21.08 -4.22 -2.66
C VAL A 107 -20.78 -5.54 -3.37
N ALA A 108 -19.66 -6.19 -3.02
CA ALA A 108 -19.28 -7.49 -3.56
C ALA A 108 -20.37 -8.55 -3.31
N LEU A 109 -20.86 -8.64 -2.07
CA LEU A 109 -21.93 -9.58 -1.71
C LEU A 109 -23.22 -9.29 -2.45
N ALA A 110 -23.62 -8.02 -2.56
CA ALA A 110 -24.83 -7.61 -3.27
C ALA A 110 -24.77 -7.97 -4.76
N LEU A 111 -23.61 -7.82 -5.40
CA LEU A 111 -23.38 -8.19 -6.80
C LEU A 111 -23.43 -9.71 -7.00
N VAL A 112 -22.76 -10.49 -6.14
CA VAL A 112 -22.77 -11.96 -6.24
C VAL A 112 -24.18 -12.52 -6.02
N VAL A 113 -24.86 -12.10 -4.96
CA VAL A 113 -26.23 -12.56 -4.65
C VAL A 113 -27.22 -12.08 -5.70
N GLY A 114 -27.12 -10.82 -6.12
CA GLY A 114 -27.95 -10.27 -7.19
C GLY A 114 -27.79 -11.02 -8.51
N GLY A 115 -26.56 -11.31 -8.90
CA GLY A 115 -26.23 -12.10 -10.08
C GLY A 115 -26.78 -13.52 -10.00
N ALA A 116 -26.59 -14.21 -8.87
CA ALA A 116 -27.15 -15.54 -8.65
C ALA A 116 -28.69 -15.56 -8.75
N LEU A 117 -29.38 -14.58 -8.14
CA LEU A 117 -30.83 -14.45 -8.25
C LEU A 117 -31.27 -14.17 -9.70
N ARG A 118 -30.51 -13.40 -10.48
CA ARG A 118 -30.78 -13.19 -11.91
C ARG A 118 -30.64 -14.50 -12.70
N LEU A 119 -29.62 -15.31 -12.43
CA LEU A 119 -29.46 -16.63 -13.05
C LEU A 119 -30.65 -17.55 -12.75
N VAL A 120 -31.13 -17.58 -11.51
CA VAL A 120 -32.32 -18.36 -11.13
C VAL A 120 -33.57 -17.87 -11.87
N ARG A 121 -33.75 -16.54 -12.02
CA ARG A 121 -34.89 -15.98 -12.77
C ARG A 121 -34.78 -16.22 -14.27
N ALA A 122 -33.57 -16.23 -14.84
CA ALA A 122 -33.32 -16.54 -16.24
C ALA A 122 -33.76 -17.96 -16.63
N ALA A 123 -34.01 -18.86 -15.67
CA ALA A 123 -34.60 -20.16 -15.95
C ALA A 123 -36.08 -20.11 -16.38
N ARG A 124 -36.79 -18.98 -16.17
CA ARG A 124 -38.25 -18.88 -16.34
C ARG A 124 -38.74 -17.96 -17.47
N GLY A 125 -37.84 -17.33 -18.25
CA GLY A 125 -38.19 -16.38 -19.33
C GLY A 125 -38.16 -16.98 -20.75
N ASP A 126 -38.42 -16.15 -21.77
CA ASP A 126 -38.26 -16.50 -23.20
C ASP A 126 -36.78 -16.46 -23.62
N LEU A 127 -36.36 -17.24 -24.63
CA LEU A 127 -34.94 -17.49 -24.99
C LEU A 127 -34.05 -16.22 -25.01
N ASP A 128 -34.50 -15.14 -25.66
CA ASP A 128 -33.77 -13.86 -25.75
C ASP A 128 -33.60 -13.19 -24.37
N GLU A 129 -34.63 -13.26 -23.53
CA GLU A 129 -34.64 -12.71 -22.18
C GLU A 129 -33.84 -13.58 -21.21
N ARG A 130 -33.87 -14.91 -21.39
CA ARG A 130 -33.03 -15.87 -20.66
C ARG A 130 -31.56 -15.59 -20.90
N LEU A 131 -31.14 -15.48 -22.16
CA LEU A 131 -29.74 -15.24 -22.53
C LEU A 131 -29.25 -13.89 -22.00
N THR A 132 -30.02 -12.82 -22.21
CA THR A 132 -29.65 -11.48 -21.74
C THR A 132 -29.55 -11.42 -20.21
N THR A 133 -30.51 -12.03 -19.50
CA THR A 133 -30.54 -12.04 -18.04
C THR A 133 -29.43 -12.93 -17.46
N ALA A 134 -29.12 -14.05 -18.14
CA ALA A 134 -28.02 -14.92 -17.75
C ALA A 134 -26.66 -14.24 -17.90
N VAL A 135 -26.42 -13.58 -19.05
CA VAL A 135 -25.18 -12.84 -19.32
C VAL A 135 -24.96 -11.72 -18.30
N LEU A 136 -26.00 -10.95 -17.98
CA LEU A 136 -25.92 -9.93 -16.93
C LEU A 136 -25.69 -10.54 -15.54
N GLY A 137 -26.32 -11.68 -15.24
CA GLY A 137 -26.11 -12.39 -13.97
C GLY A 137 -24.68 -12.89 -13.80
N LEU A 138 -24.06 -13.40 -14.87
CA LEU A 138 -22.65 -13.79 -14.89
C LEU A 138 -21.73 -12.57 -14.72
N ALA A 139 -22.00 -11.48 -15.45
CA ALA A 139 -21.23 -10.25 -15.30
C ALA A 139 -21.30 -9.70 -13.86
N ASP A 140 -22.48 -9.68 -13.24
CA ASP A 140 -22.66 -9.28 -11.83
C ASP A 140 -21.83 -10.16 -10.89
N ILE A 141 -21.79 -11.48 -11.09
CA ILE A 141 -20.96 -12.40 -10.28
C ILE A 141 -19.47 -12.11 -10.47
N VAL A 142 -19.01 -11.94 -11.71
CA VAL A 142 -17.60 -11.62 -11.99
C VAL A 142 -17.19 -10.31 -11.33
N PHE A 143 -17.99 -9.24 -11.49
CA PHE A 143 -17.75 -7.97 -10.81
C PHE A 143 -17.80 -8.12 -9.29
N GLY A 144 -18.71 -8.93 -8.75
CA GLY A 144 -18.78 -9.20 -7.32
C GLY A 144 -17.52 -9.88 -6.77
N VAL A 145 -16.97 -10.86 -7.50
CA VAL A 145 -15.69 -11.50 -7.13
C VAL A 145 -14.53 -10.51 -7.23
N LEU A 146 -14.48 -9.70 -8.29
CA LEU A 146 -13.44 -8.67 -8.43
C LEU A 146 -13.52 -7.64 -7.29
N ALA A 147 -14.73 -7.23 -6.93
CA ALA A 147 -14.96 -6.27 -5.86
C ALA A 147 -14.53 -6.81 -4.49
N TRP A 148 -14.72 -8.12 -4.27
CA TRP A 148 -14.23 -8.79 -3.07
C TRP A 148 -12.71 -8.86 -3.03
N ARG A 149 -12.07 -9.11 -4.18
CA ARG A 149 -10.62 -9.26 -4.26
C ARG A 149 -9.90 -7.93 -4.14
N TRP A 150 -10.45 -6.85 -4.70
CA TRP A 150 -9.82 -5.51 -4.71
C TRP A 150 -10.71 -4.49 -3.98
N PRO A 151 -10.77 -4.54 -2.64
CA PRO A 151 -11.68 -3.70 -1.88
C PRO A 151 -11.35 -2.20 -1.99
N ASP A 152 -10.08 -1.83 -2.10
CA ASP A 152 -9.64 -0.46 -2.32
C ASP A 152 -10.07 0.10 -3.69
N VAL A 153 -9.89 -0.67 -4.77
CA VAL A 153 -10.38 -0.30 -6.11
C VAL A 153 -11.89 -0.18 -6.10
N THR A 154 -12.59 -1.10 -5.41
CA THR A 154 -14.05 -1.06 -5.27
C THR A 154 -14.50 0.23 -4.61
N VAL A 155 -13.85 0.60 -3.51
CA VAL A 155 -14.13 1.84 -2.78
C VAL A 155 -13.94 3.06 -3.70
N LEU A 156 -12.84 3.14 -4.45
CA LEU A 156 -12.59 4.23 -5.39
C LEU A 156 -13.60 4.26 -6.55
N VAL A 157 -13.92 3.11 -7.14
CA VAL A 157 -14.89 3.01 -8.24
C VAL A 157 -16.28 3.42 -7.77
N VAL A 158 -16.72 2.96 -6.60
CA VAL A 158 -18.01 3.35 -6.02
C VAL A 158 -18.05 4.86 -5.78
N ALA A 159 -16.98 5.45 -5.24
CA ALA A 159 -16.86 6.89 -5.03
C ALA A 159 -16.97 7.69 -6.35
N PHE A 160 -16.29 7.21 -7.40
CA PHE A 160 -16.30 7.84 -8.72
C PHE A 160 -17.67 7.74 -9.40
N LEU A 161 -18.26 6.55 -9.40
CA LEU A 161 -19.60 6.30 -9.96
C LEU A 161 -20.69 7.10 -9.23
N PHE A 162 -20.54 7.27 -7.92
CA PHE A 162 -21.42 8.11 -7.13
C PHE A 162 -21.38 9.58 -7.58
N GLY A 163 -20.18 10.14 -7.79
CA GLY A 163 -20.01 11.48 -8.35
C GLY A 163 -20.65 11.62 -9.74
N ILE A 164 -20.37 10.70 -10.65
CA ILE A 164 -20.94 10.70 -12.02
C ILE A 164 -22.46 10.64 -11.98
N ARG A 165 -23.02 9.75 -11.16
CA ARG A 165 -24.47 9.63 -11.00
C ARG A 165 -25.09 10.95 -10.55
N THR A 166 -24.41 11.67 -9.65
CA THR A 166 -24.86 12.96 -9.12
C THR A 166 -24.83 14.04 -10.21
N VAL A 167 -23.81 14.05 -11.08
CA VAL A 167 -23.75 14.91 -12.28
C VAL A 167 -24.96 14.67 -13.19
N PHE A 168 -25.20 13.42 -13.59
CA PHE A 168 -26.33 13.09 -14.47
C PHE A 168 -27.68 13.39 -13.84
N PHE A 169 -27.82 13.18 -12.53
CA PHE A 169 -29.01 13.59 -11.79
C PHE A 169 -29.22 15.11 -11.86
N GLY A 170 -28.15 15.89 -11.68
CA GLY A 170 -28.18 17.35 -11.82
C GLY A 170 -28.60 17.80 -13.21
N LEU A 171 -27.97 17.27 -14.26
CA LEU A 171 -28.31 17.57 -15.66
C LEU A 171 -29.77 17.24 -15.98
N ALA A 172 -30.27 16.10 -15.50
CA ALA A 172 -31.67 15.71 -15.69
C ALA A 172 -32.64 16.71 -15.02
N ARG A 173 -32.33 17.19 -13.80
CA ARG A 173 -33.16 18.19 -13.10
C ARG A 173 -33.13 19.56 -13.77
N ILE A 174 -31.98 19.96 -14.32
CA ILE A 174 -31.88 21.18 -15.15
C ILE A 174 -32.79 21.04 -16.38
N GLY A 175 -32.71 19.90 -17.08
CA GLY A 175 -33.55 19.61 -18.24
C GLY A 175 -35.05 19.66 -17.91
N ASP A 176 -35.47 19.01 -16.82
CA ASP A 176 -36.88 19.03 -16.37
C ASP A 176 -37.34 20.47 -16.04
N GLY A 177 -36.49 21.28 -15.41
CA GLY A 177 -36.78 22.67 -15.08
C GLY A 177 -36.87 23.59 -16.30
N LEU A 178 -36.01 23.38 -17.31
CA LEU A 178 -36.05 24.12 -18.57
C LEU A 178 -37.24 23.70 -19.46
N ALA A 179 -37.63 22.43 -19.46
CA ALA A 179 -38.83 21.98 -20.16
C ALA A 179 -40.11 22.62 -19.57
N ALA A 180 -40.16 22.80 -18.24
CA ALA A 180 -41.26 23.48 -17.57
C ALA A 180 -41.32 25.00 -17.84
N LEU A 181 -40.23 25.61 -18.34
CA LEU A 181 -40.21 26.99 -18.85
C LEU A 181 -40.83 27.10 -20.25
N ASP A 182 -40.61 26.08 -21.09
CA ASP A 182 -41.04 26.03 -22.49
C ASP A 182 -42.54 25.68 -22.65
N ASP A 183 -43.12 25.01 -21.65
CA ASP A 183 -44.56 24.68 -21.54
C ASP A 183 -45.50 25.90 -21.35
N ARG A 184 -45.04 27.12 -21.65
CA ARG A 184 -45.87 28.34 -21.72
C ARG A 184 -46.40 28.66 -23.13
N THR A 185 -46.13 27.81 -24.12
CA THR A 185 -46.78 27.86 -25.43
C THR A 185 -47.46 26.53 -25.76
N PRO A 186 -48.77 26.51 -26.12
CA PRO A 186 -49.44 25.30 -26.56
C PRO A 186 -48.92 24.88 -27.95
N GLY A 187 -47.95 23.98 -27.98
CA GLY A 187 -47.52 23.28 -29.19
C GLY A 187 -48.46 22.13 -29.57
N PRO A 188 -48.57 21.76 -30.85
CA PRO A 188 -49.50 20.74 -31.33
C PRO A 188 -49.16 19.35 -30.78
N THR A 189 -50.21 18.53 -30.68
CA THR A 189 -50.26 17.15 -30.18
C THR A 189 -49.06 16.29 -30.58
N PRO A 190 -48.53 15.44 -29.66
CA PRO A 190 -47.35 14.64 -29.91
C PRO A 190 -47.59 13.67 -31.08
N THR A 191 -46.80 13.83 -32.13
CA THR A 191 -46.66 12.82 -33.18
C THR A 191 -46.08 11.54 -32.59
N ALA A 192 -46.56 10.40 -33.10
CA ALA A 192 -46.31 9.05 -32.59
C ALA A 192 -44.86 8.81 -32.12
N PRO A 193 -44.65 8.04 -31.02
CA PRO A 193 -43.30 7.78 -30.52
C PRO A 193 -42.47 7.15 -31.62
N ARG A 194 -41.37 7.83 -32.01
CA ARG A 194 -40.31 7.24 -32.83
C ARG A 194 -39.87 5.95 -32.14
N ARG A 195 -40.33 4.80 -32.65
CA ARG A 195 -39.88 3.47 -32.27
C ARG A 195 -38.40 3.35 -32.65
N THR A 196 -37.52 3.86 -31.78
CA THR A 196 -36.11 3.47 -31.82
C THR A 196 -36.04 1.96 -31.59
N PRO A 197 -35.11 1.22 -32.22
CA PRO A 197 -35.05 -0.23 -32.12
C PRO A 197 -34.50 -0.61 -30.74
N ALA A 198 -35.36 -0.56 -29.72
CA ALA A 198 -35.05 -0.93 -28.33
C ALA A 198 -34.67 -2.42 -28.19
N ARG A 199 -35.01 -3.24 -29.20
CA ARG A 199 -34.78 -4.70 -29.21
C ARG A 199 -33.29 -5.09 -29.18
N TYR A 200 -32.41 -4.30 -29.80
CA TYR A 200 -30.97 -4.61 -29.87
C TYR A 200 -30.12 -3.95 -28.78
N ARG A 201 -30.65 -2.93 -28.09
CA ARG A 201 -29.88 -2.18 -27.08
C ARG A 201 -29.60 -3.00 -25.82
N ARG A 202 -30.57 -3.77 -25.34
CA ARG A 202 -30.43 -4.62 -24.14
C ARG A 202 -29.40 -5.74 -24.29
N PRO A 203 -29.43 -6.58 -25.36
CA PRO A 203 -28.40 -7.60 -25.54
C PRO A 203 -27.02 -6.99 -25.79
N ALA A 204 -26.93 -5.86 -26.52
CA ALA A 204 -25.65 -5.17 -26.72
C ALA A 204 -25.03 -4.67 -25.40
N VAL A 205 -25.84 -4.10 -24.48
CA VAL A 205 -25.38 -3.68 -23.15
C VAL A 205 -24.96 -4.89 -22.30
N ALA A 206 -25.70 -6.00 -22.37
CA ALA A 206 -25.36 -7.21 -21.63
C ALA A 206 -24.03 -7.82 -22.10
N VAL A 207 -23.83 -7.92 -23.42
CA VAL A 207 -22.58 -8.40 -24.01
C VAL A 207 -21.43 -7.46 -23.66
N LEU A 208 -21.60 -6.14 -23.79
CA LEU A 208 -20.58 -5.17 -23.40
C LEU A 208 -20.21 -5.28 -21.91
N ALA A 209 -21.20 -5.40 -21.02
CA ALA A 209 -20.96 -5.56 -19.59
C ALA A 209 -20.15 -6.83 -19.29
N LEU A 210 -20.48 -7.96 -19.94
CA LEU A 210 -19.72 -9.19 -19.79
C LEU A 210 -18.30 -9.07 -20.36
N LEU A 211 -18.12 -8.44 -21.53
CA LEU A 211 -16.81 -8.22 -22.13
C LEU A 211 -15.91 -7.36 -21.22
N VAL A 212 -16.46 -6.28 -20.65
CA VAL A 212 -15.74 -5.44 -19.68
C VAL A 212 -15.42 -6.24 -18.42
N ALA A 213 -16.35 -7.05 -17.90
CA ALA A 213 -16.11 -7.89 -16.73
C ALA A 213 -14.99 -8.92 -16.98
N VAL A 214 -15.00 -9.59 -18.13
CA VAL A 214 -13.96 -10.56 -18.53
C VAL A 214 -12.62 -9.87 -18.75
N ALA A 215 -12.59 -8.71 -19.40
CA ALA A 215 -11.36 -7.94 -19.58
C ALA A 215 -10.78 -7.47 -18.24
N ALA A 216 -11.62 -6.93 -17.36
CA ALA A 216 -11.22 -6.52 -16.01
C ALA A 216 -10.71 -7.71 -15.18
N ALA A 217 -11.35 -8.87 -15.29
CA ALA A 217 -10.87 -10.10 -14.67
C ALA A 217 -9.52 -10.55 -15.23
N GLY A 218 -9.33 -10.48 -16.55
CA GLY A 218 -8.05 -10.76 -17.20
C GLY A 218 -6.93 -9.85 -16.70
N VAL A 219 -7.18 -8.54 -16.62
CA VAL A 219 -6.22 -7.57 -16.05
C VAL A 219 -5.95 -7.87 -14.59
N ALA A 220 -6.97 -8.12 -13.78
CA ALA A 220 -6.83 -8.44 -12.36
C ALA A 220 -6.01 -9.72 -12.12
N VAL A 221 -6.20 -10.75 -12.96
CA VAL A 221 -5.38 -11.98 -12.92
C VAL A 221 -3.94 -11.66 -13.30
N ARG A 222 -3.70 -10.84 -14.32
CA ARG A 222 -2.33 -10.46 -14.71
C ARG A 222 -1.61 -9.62 -13.66
N LEU A 223 -2.32 -8.72 -12.97
CA LEU A 223 -1.76 -7.90 -11.90
C LEU A 223 -1.48 -8.70 -10.61
N ARG A 224 -2.12 -9.86 -10.44
CA ARG A 224 -1.88 -10.79 -9.32
C ARG A 224 -1.00 -11.97 -9.66
N ALA A 225 -0.83 -12.25 -10.95
CA ALA A 225 0.15 -13.21 -11.41
C ALA A 225 1.52 -12.66 -11.01
N GLY A 226 2.22 -13.37 -10.13
CA GLY A 226 3.47 -12.91 -9.52
C GLY A 226 3.39 -12.72 -8.00
N SER A 227 2.18 -12.57 -7.41
CA SER A 227 2.05 -12.42 -5.95
C SER A 227 2.78 -13.56 -5.21
N PRO A 228 3.85 -13.26 -4.46
CA PRO A 228 4.68 -14.31 -3.91
C PRO A 228 3.90 -15.14 -2.89
N VAL A 229 4.23 -16.42 -2.81
CA VAL A 229 3.66 -17.34 -1.83
C VAL A 229 4.75 -17.71 -0.84
N VAL A 230 4.50 -17.41 0.43
CA VAL A 230 5.38 -17.85 1.52
C VAL A 230 5.30 -19.37 1.62
N ASP A 231 6.43 -20.04 1.38
CA ASP A 231 6.52 -21.49 1.45
C ASP A 231 6.93 -21.98 2.86
N ALA A 232 6.99 -23.31 3.04
CA ALA A 232 7.30 -23.91 4.34
C ALA A 232 8.72 -23.61 4.87
N PHE A 233 9.64 -23.13 4.02
CA PHE A 233 10.99 -22.70 4.40
C PHE A 233 10.97 -21.54 5.41
N TYR A 234 9.94 -20.71 5.41
CA TYR A 234 9.89 -19.51 6.24
C TYR A 234 9.19 -19.72 7.59
N THR A 235 8.62 -20.91 7.82
CA THR A 235 7.92 -21.21 9.08
C THR A 235 8.88 -21.38 10.25
N ALA A 236 8.70 -20.65 11.35
CA ALA A 236 9.52 -20.83 12.54
C ALA A 236 9.36 -22.26 13.13
N PRO A 237 10.45 -22.91 13.58
CA PRO A 237 10.35 -24.19 14.29
C PRO A 237 9.70 -23.99 15.67
N HIS A 238 9.04 -25.04 16.19
CA HIS A 238 8.34 -24.97 17.49
C HIS A 238 9.28 -24.67 18.68
N ARG A 239 10.54 -25.05 18.57
CA ARG A 239 11.59 -24.71 19.55
C ARG A 239 12.66 -23.94 18.80
N MET A 240 12.85 -22.70 19.20
CA MET A 240 13.90 -21.83 18.68
C MET A 240 15.07 -21.82 19.67
N PRO A 241 16.32 -21.72 19.20
CA PRO A 241 17.45 -21.35 20.04
C PRO A 241 17.18 -20.03 20.79
N ASP A 242 17.68 -19.93 22.02
CA ASP A 242 17.45 -18.78 22.91
C ASP A 242 18.38 -17.58 22.62
N HIS A 243 19.20 -17.66 21.56
CA HIS A 243 20.12 -16.61 21.15
C HIS A 243 19.89 -16.20 19.70
N PRO A 244 20.11 -14.91 19.37
CA PRO A 244 20.02 -14.43 17.99
C PRO A 244 21.21 -14.91 17.14
N GLY A 245 21.05 -14.87 15.81
CA GLY A 245 22.07 -15.26 14.85
C GLY A 245 22.23 -16.78 14.64
N ALA A 246 21.37 -17.61 15.25
CA ALA A 246 21.46 -19.06 15.10
C ALA A 246 20.87 -19.50 13.75
N LEU A 247 21.63 -20.28 12.99
CA LEU A 247 21.16 -20.89 11.74
C LEU A 247 20.14 -22.00 12.03
N LEU A 248 18.92 -21.83 11.51
CA LEU A 248 17.84 -22.80 11.66
C LEU A 248 17.76 -23.74 10.45
N ARG A 249 17.88 -23.18 9.25
CA ARG A 249 17.82 -23.90 7.97
C ARG A 249 18.68 -23.22 6.92
N ALA A 250 19.19 -24.03 5.99
CA ALA A 250 19.87 -23.57 4.79
C ALA A 250 19.47 -24.48 3.62
N GLU A 251 19.10 -23.89 2.49
CA GLU A 251 18.75 -24.62 1.26
C GLU A 251 19.41 -23.96 0.04
N PRO A 252 19.88 -24.73 -0.95
CA PRO A 252 20.36 -24.17 -2.21
C PRO A 252 19.31 -23.28 -2.87
N PHE A 253 19.77 -22.16 -3.43
CA PHE A 253 18.92 -21.18 -4.10
C PHE A 253 19.42 -20.95 -5.53
N THR A 254 18.50 -20.92 -6.50
CA THR A 254 18.85 -20.88 -7.93
C THR A 254 18.13 -19.80 -8.74
N ARG A 255 17.14 -19.11 -8.15
CA ARG A 255 16.35 -18.10 -8.87
C ARG A 255 17.17 -16.82 -9.02
N ALA A 256 17.35 -16.34 -10.25
CA ALA A 256 18.06 -15.10 -10.55
C ALA A 256 19.45 -15.00 -9.87
N VAL A 257 20.14 -16.13 -9.70
CA VAL A 257 21.52 -16.16 -9.21
C VAL A 257 22.45 -15.91 -10.41
N PRO A 258 23.45 -15.02 -10.30
CA PRO A 258 24.39 -14.76 -11.40
C PRO A 258 25.12 -15.99 -11.88
N ASP A 259 25.46 -15.98 -13.17
CA ASP A 259 26.32 -16.99 -13.75
C ASP A 259 27.68 -17.02 -13.02
N GLY A 260 28.14 -18.22 -12.66
CA GLY A 260 29.37 -18.39 -11.90
C GLY A 260 29.24 -18.15 -10.39
N ALA A 261 28.03 -17.87 -9.87
CA ALA A 261 27.75 -17.79 -8.44
C ALA A 261 26.98 -19.01 -7.92
N GLU A 262 27.04 -19.21 -6.61
CA GLU A 262 26.20 -20.12 -5.83
C GLU A 262 25.50 -19.33 -4.73
N ALA A 263 24.27 -19.74 -4.42
CA ALA A 263 23.48 -19.09 -3.40
C ALA A 263 22.77 -20.11 -2.51
N TRP A 264 22.53 -19.69 -1.27
CA TRP A 264 21.71 -20.40 -0.30
C TRP A 264 20.72 -19.44 0.32
N ARG A 265 19.47 -19.87 0.43
CA ARG A 265 18.53 -19.20 1.34
C ARG A 265 18.73 -19.78 2.73
N ILE A 266 18.81 -18.90 3.73
CA ILE A 266 18.94 -19.27 5.13
C ILE A 266 17.76 -18.75 5.94
N LEU A 267 17.43 -19.47 6.99
CA LEU A 267 16.48 -19.06 8.02
C LEU A 267 17.24 -19.01 9.35
N TYR A 268 17.11 -17.92 10.10
CA TYR A 268 17.89 -17.70 11.31
C TYR A 268 17.09 -16.99 12.41
N THR A 269 17.54 -17.14 13.66
CA THR A 269 16.96 -16.40 14.79
C THR A 269 17.44 -14.97 14.81
N THR A 270 16.57 -14.04 15.19
CA THR A 270 16.93 -12.64 15.44
C THR A 270 16.10 -12.11 16.61
N THR A 271 16.27 -10.85 16.95
CA THR A 271 15.54 -10.18 18.02
C THR A 271 14.78 -8.99 17.44
N ARG A 272 13.49 -8.89 17.72
CA ARG A 272 12.67 -7.74 17.33
C ARG A 272 13.04 -6.49 18.14
N ASP A 273 12.45 -5.37 17.78
CA ASP A 273 12.62 -4.09 18.49
C ASP A 273 12.08 -4.09 19.93
N ASP A 274 11.13 -4.98 20.25
CA ASP A 274 10.57 -5.20 21.59
C ASP A 274 11.33 -6.25 22.42
N ASP A 275 12.55 -6.59 21.99
CA ASP A 275 13.44 -7.61 22.57
C ASP A 275 12.89 -9.04 22.57
N GLN A 276 11.81 -9.31 21.82
CA GLN A 276 11.28 -10.66 21.67
C GLN A 276 12.05 -11.48 20.61
N PRO A 277 12.25 -12.79 20.83
CA PRO A 277 12.80 -13.68 19.82
C PRO A 277 11.93 -13.72 18.56
N ALA A 278 12.57 -13.67 17.41
CA ALA A 278 11.93 -13.83 16.12
C ALA A 278 12.81 -14.62 15.14
N VAL A 279 12.27 -14.84 13.95
CA VAL A 279 12.95 -15.52 12.85
C VAL A 279 12.96 -14.57 11.67
N ALA A 280 14.05 -14.58 10.92
CA ALA A 280 14.18 -13.89 9.64
C ALA A 280 14.88 -14.82 8.63
N SER A 281 14.84 -14.45 7.35
CA SER A 281 15.55 -15.14 6.28
C SER A 281 16.56 -14.23 5.58
N ALA A 282 17.48 -14.84 4.84
CA ALA A 282 18.48 -14.13 4.04
C ALA A 282 18.92 -14.98 2.84
N LEU A 283 19.51 -14.33 1.84
CA LEU A 283 20.36 -14.99 0.84
C LEU A 283 21.83 -14.85 1.23
N VAL A 284 22.57 -15.94 1.07
CA VAL A 284 24.03 -15.93 1.06
C VAL A 284 24.47 -16.27 -0.36
N VAL A 285 25.22 -15.37 -1.01
CA VAL A 285 25.66 -15.51 -2.41
C VAL A 285 27.17 -15.38 -2.49
N VAL A 286 27.82 -16.29 -3.20
CA VAL A 286 29.27 -16.32 -3.37
C VAL A 286 29.67 -16.73 -4.78
N ALA A 287 30.85 -16.31 -5.24
CA ALA A 287 31.40 -16.82 -6.49
C ALA A 287 31.88 -18.28 -6.35
N LYS A 288 31.61 -19.13 -7.35
CA LYS A 288 32.06 -20.54 -7.40
C LYS A 288 33.59 -20.65 -7.34
N ASN A 289 34.27 -19.78 -8.08
CA ASN A 289 35.73 -19.82 -8.26
C ASN A 289 36.42 -18.62 -7.56
N ALA A 290 36.10 -18.38 -6.29
CA ALA A 290 36.76 -17.30 -5.55
C ALA A 290 38.23 -17.64 -5.21
N PRO A 291 39.07 -16.62 -4.96
CA PRO A 291 40.41 -16.83 -4.44
C PRO A 291 40.40 -17.67 -3.16
N PRO A 292 41.44 -18.50 -2.90
CA PRO A 292 41.54 -19.27 -1.68
C PRO A 292 41.57 -18.38 -0.42
N GLY A 293 40.91 -18.83 0.65
CA GLY A 293 40.92 -18.19 1.97
C GLY A 293 39.54 -17.64 2.39
N PRO A 294 39.47 -17.03 3.59
CA PRO A 294 38.22 -16.46 4.10
C PRO A 294 37.71 -15.33 3.21
N ARG A 295 36.43 -15.39 2.86
CA ARG A 295 35.78 -14.42 1.97
C ARG A 295 35.30 -13.20 2.76
N PRO A 296 35.72 -11.97 2.42
CA PRO A 296 35.17 -10.77 3.04
C PRO A 296 33.65 -10.70 2.89
N VAL A 297 32.95 -10.24 3.92
CA VAL A 297 31.48 -10.21 3.94
C VAL A 297 30.96 -8.82 3.62
N ILE A 298 30.04 -8.75 2.66
CA ILE A 298 29.18 -7.59 2.43
C ILE A 298 27.79 -7.94 2.96
N ALA A 299 27.40 -7.31 4.07
CA ALA A 299 26.05 -7.43 4.59
C ALA A 299 25.16 -6.44 3.83
N TRP A 300 24.23 -6.95 3.02
CA TRP A 300 23.32 -6.13 2.23
C TRP A 300 21.99 -5.95 2.96
N ALA A 301 21.71 -4.69 3.25
CA ALA A 301 20.44 -4.19 3.73
C ALA A 301 19.67 -3.60 2.55
N HIS A 302 18.66 -4.32 2.05
CA HIS A 302 17.93 -3.91 0.85
C HIS A 302 17.05 -2.66 1.07
N GLY A 303 16.83 -1.90 -0.01
CA GLY A 303 15.82 -0.83 -0.07
C GLY A 303 14.39 -1.39 -0.06
N THR A 304 13.39 -0.51 0.01
CA THR A 304 11.99 -0.92 0.23
C THR A 304 11.48 -1.91 -0.81
N THR A 305 11.09 -3.12 -0.38
CA THR A 305 10.35 -4.08 -1.21
C THR A 305 8.87 -4.15 -0.86
N GLY A 306 8.50 -3.82 0.37
CA GLY A 306 7.12 -3.78 0.86
C GLY A 306 7.06 -3.98 2.38
N PHE A 307 5.86 -4.20 2.91
CA PHE A 307 5.63 -4.43 4.34
C PHE A 307 5.10 -5.83 4.66
N ALA A 308 4.30 -6.42 3.77
CA ALA A 308 3.69 -7.72 4.02
C ALA A 308 4.68 -8.87 3.88
N GLU A 309 4.41 -9.99 4.58
CA GLU A 309 5.26 -11.19 4.56
C GLU A 309 5.70 -11.63 3.15
N PRO A 310 4.83 -11.64 2.11
CA PRO A 310 5.26 -12.05 0.77
C PRO A 310 6.27 -11.12 0.09
N CYS A 311 6.53 -9.93 0.64
CA CYS A 311 7.43 -8.94 0.04
C CYS A 311 8.91 -9.15 0.38
N ALA A 312 9.27 -10.28 0.99
CA ALA A 312 10.67 -10.67 1.15
C ALA A 312 11.38 -10.74 -0.20
N PRO A 313 12.54 -10.09 -0.36
CA PRO A 313 13.35 -10.22 -1.57
C PRO A 313 13.51 -11.69 -2.03
N THR A 314 13.79 -12.62 -1.11
CA THR A 314 13.93 -14.06 -1.43
C THR A 314 12.69 -14.72 -2.06
N LEU A 315 11.51 -14.11 -1.94
CA LEU A 315 10.25 -14.59 -2.51
C LEU A 315 9.93 -13.94 -3.87
N LEU A 316 10.59 -12.83 -4.23
CA LEU A 316 10.36 -12.11 -5.48
C LEU A 316 11.06 -12.77 -6.67
N ASP A 317 10.66 -12.37 -7.89
CA ASP A 317 11.22 -12.89 -9.13
C ASP A 317 12.71 -12.54 -9.30
N ASP A 318 13.11 -11.35 -8.86
CA ASP A 318 14.49 -10.85 -8.84
C ASP A 318 14.89 -10.43 -7.41
N PRO A 319 15.39 -11.37 -6.57
CA PRO A 319 15.68 -11.11 -5.17
C PRO A 319 16.77 -10.06 -4.91
N LEU A 320 17.76 -9.97 -5.80
CA LEU A 320 18.92 -9.10 -5.61
C LEU A 320 18.64 -7.71 -6.19
N GLY A 321 17.96 -7.63 -7.33
CA GLY A 321 17.57 -6.36 -7.95
C GLY A 321 16.36 -5.68 -7.29
N ALA A 322 15.41 -6.43 -6.71
CA ALA A 322 14.22 -5.85 -6.06
C ALA A 322 14.56 -4.86 -4.92
N GLY A 323 15.69 -5.08 -4.27
CA GLY A 323 16.23 -4.24 -3.21
C GLY A 323 17.14 -3.09 -3.67
N ALA A 324 17.34 -2.94 -4.98
CA ALA A 324 18.30 -2.04 -5.62
C ALA A 324 19.76 -2.29 -5.22
N LEU A 325 20.19 -3.56 -5.16
CA LEU A 325 21.61 -3.92 -4.93
C LEU A 325 22.48 -3.36 -6.07
N PRO A 326 23.44 -2.46 -5.78
CA PRO A 326 24.41 -2.04 -6.78
C PRO A 326 25.54 -3.05 -6.91
N ALA A 327 26.21 -3.03 -8.07
CA ALA A 327 27.52 -3.66 -8.28
C ALA A 327 27.57 -5.18 -8.01
N GLU A 328 26.47 -5.89 -8.17
CA GLU A 328 26.35 -7.32 -7.85
C GLU A 328 27.44 -8.17 -8.49
N SER A 329 27.65 -8.08 -9.81
CA SER A 329 28.70 -8.85 -10.48
C SER A 329 30.09 -8.46 -9.99
N ALA A 330 30.33 -7.16 -9.80
CA ALA A 330 31.64 -6.63 -9.43
C ALA A 330 32.06 -6.98 -8.00
N LEU A 331 31.12 -7.20 -7.07
CA LEU A 331 31.41 -7.67 -5.71
C LEU A 331 31.77 -9.17 -5.72
N LEU A 332 31.08 -9.98 -6.53
CA LEU A 332 31.33 -11.40 -6.65
C LEU A 332 32.66 -11.67 -7.35
N ASP A 333 33.00 -10.88 -8.38
CA ASP A 333 34.29 -10.93 -9.07
C ASP A 333 35.48 -10.63 -8.15
N ARG A 334 35.26 -9.87 -7.06
CA ARG A 334 36.27 -9.60 -6.01
C ARG A 334 36.38 -10.73 -4.98
N GLY A 335 35.57 -11.79 -5.12
CA GLY A 335 35.54 -12.92 -4.19
C GLY A 335 34.86 -12.60 -2.86
N TRP A 336 34.11 -11.49 -2.77
CA TRP A 336 33.35 -11.15 -1.57
C TRP A 336 32.10 -12.03 -1.48
N ALA A 337 31.70 -12.35 -0.24
CA ALA A 337 30.44 -13.02 0.06
C ALA A 337 29.36 -11.97 0.32
N LEU A 338 28.21 -12.11 -0.33
CA LEU A 338 27.04 -11.27 -0.08
C LEU A 338 26.12 -11.98 0.92
N VAL A 339 25.75 -11.30 1.99
CA VAL A 339 24.71 -11.75 2.94
C VAL A 339 23.58 -10.74 2.89
N ALA A 340 22.51 -11.05 2.16
CA ALA A 340 21.36 -10.18 1.92
C ALA A 340 20.18 -10.61 2.80
N THR A 341 19.93 -9.89 3.88
CA THR A 341 18.81 -10.17 4.79
C THR A 341 17.47 -9.85 4.13
N ASP A 342 16.40 -10.58 4.44
CA ASP A 342 15.03 -10.15 4.14
C ASP A 342 14.45 -9.24 5.24
N TYR A 343 15.10 -9.13 6.41
CA TYR A 343 14.53 -8.62 7.67
C TYR A 343 13.42 -9.49 8.28
N VAL A 344 13.24 -9.37 9.60
CA VAL A 344 12.08 -9.95 10.29
C VAL A 344 10.76 -9.44 9.70
N GLY A 345 9.74 -10.30 9.68
CA GLY A 345 8.39 -10.00 9.18
C GLY A 345 8.25 -10.00 7.66
N LEU A 346 9.36 -10.07 6.92
CA LEU A 346 9.36 -10.39 5.49
C LEU A 346 9.72 -11.88 5.34
N GLY A 347 8.83 -12.62 4.69
CA GLY A 347 8.89 -14.07 4.49
C GLY A 347 8.46 -14.82 5.74
N THR A 348 8.88 -14.36 6.91
CA THR A 348 8.58 -14.94 8.23
C THR A 348 7.42 -14.25 8.93
N ALA A 349 6.79 -14.93 9.89
CA ALA A 349 5.69 -14.39 10.66
C ALA A 349 6.09 -13.18 11.53
N GLY A 350 5.16 -12.23 11.66
CA GLY A 350 5.31 -11.03 12.50
C GLY A 350 5.37 -9.74 11.67
N PRO A 351 5.29 -8.55 12.31
CA PRO A 351 5.34 -7.30 11.58
C PRO A 351 6.75 -7.02 11.08
N HIS A 352 6.86 -6.56 9.83
CA HIS A 352 8.11 -6.02 9.31
C HIS A 352 8.40 -4.65 9.94
N PRO A 353 9.57 -4.43 10.58
CA PRO A 353 9.93 -3.20 11.27
C PRO A 353 10.36 -2.11 10.28
N TYR A 354 9.51 -1.78 9.30
CA TYR A 354 9.82 -0.80 8.25
C TYR A 354 10.16 0.57 8.85
N LEU A 355 11.42 0.99 8.68
CA LEU A 355 11.99 2.19 9.31
C LEU A 355 11.92 2.18 10.84
N ILE A 356 12.05 0.98 11.44
CA ILE A 356 12.21 0.76 12.87
C ILE A 356 13.59 0.14 13.10
N GLY A 357 14.51 0.97 13.54
CA GLY A 357 15.94 0.73 13.41
C GLY A 357 16.48 -0.45 14.19
N GLN A 358 15.94 -0.70 15.39
CA GLN A 358 16.32 -1.84 16.21
C GLN A 358 16.07 -3.16 15.47
N GLY A 359 14.86 -3.37 14.95
CA GLY A 359 14.50 -4.60 14.25
C GLY A 359 15.27 -4.81 12.94
N GLU A 360 15.41 -3.74 12.14
CA GLU A 360 16.15 -3.81 10.88
C GLU A 360 17.65 -4.07 11.10
N GLY A 361 18.29 -3.30 11.97
CA GLY A 361 19.73 -3.40 12.23
C GLY A 361 20.12 -4.75 12.86
N ARG A 362 19.32 -5.26 13.81
CA ARG A 362 19.54 -6.60 14.41
C ARG A 362 19.41 -7.70 13.36
N SER A 363 18.42 -7.62 12.48
CA SER A 363 18.26 -8.59 11.38
C SER A 363 19.47 -8.62 10.44
N VAL A 364 20.08 -7.46 10.14
CA VAL A 364 21.31 -7.40 9.31
C VAL A 364 22.48 -8.12 10.01
N LEU A 365 22.72 -7.82 11.29
CA LEU A 365 23.83 -8.38 12.05
C LEU A 365 23.67 -9.89 12.29
N ASP A 366 22.45 -10.33 12.59
CA ASP A 366 22.14 -11.73 12.86
C ASP A 366 22.17 -12.59 11.58
N ALA A 367 21.86 -12.01 10.40
CA ALA A 367 22.05 -12.69 9.13
C ALA A 367 23.52 -13.03 8.90
N VAL A 368 24.44 -12.12 9.24
CA VAL A 368 25.89 -12.36 9.15
C VAL A 368 26.32 -13.46 10.12
N ARG A 369 25.91 -13.40 11.39
CA ARG A 369 26.15 -14.47 12.37
C ARG A 369 25.70 -15.82 11.84
N ALA A 370 24.47 -15.89 11.32
CA ALA A 370 23.90 -17.10 10.76
C ALA A 370 24.70 -17.63 9.56
N ALA A 371 25.18 -16.75 8.70
CA ALA A 371 25.99 -17.11 7.53
C ALA A 371 27.33 -17.77 7.93
N HIS A 372 27.96 -17.37 9.05
CA HIS A 372 29.18 -18.02 9.55
C HIS A 372 28.96 -19.49 9.97
N HIS A 373 27.71 -19.92 10.17
CA HIS A 373 27.39 -21.33 10.44
C HIS A 373 27.32 -22.21 9.17
N LEU A 374 27.54 -21.65 7.97
CA LEU A 374 27.54 -22.39 6.71
C LEU A 374 28.89 -23.05 6.36
N HIS A 375 29.85 -23.11 7.28
CA HIS A 375 31.16 -23.76 7.09
C HIS A 375 31.07 -25.24 6.65
N HIS A 376 29.97 -25.93 6.98
CA HIS A 376 29.71 -27.30 6.53
C HIS A 376 29.45 -27.43 5.01
N LEU A 377 29.32 -26.30 4.31
CA LEU A 377 29.17 -26.18 2.86
C LEU A 377 30.47 -25.69 2.20
N ASP A 378 31.61 -25.82 2.88
CA ASP A 378 32.91 -25.29 2.47
C ASP A 378 32.93 -23.76 2.24
N LEU A 379 32.04 -23.05 2.93
CA LEU A 379 31.97 -21.59 2.95
C LEU A 379 32.75 -21.02 4.13
N ASP A 380 33.97 -20.56 3.85
CA ASP A 380 34.81 -19.84 4.80
C ASP A 380 34.60 -18.31 4.66
N LEU A 381 33.99 -17.69 5.66
CA LEU A 381 33.69 -16.26 5.70
C LEU A 381 34.65 -15.56 6.64
N ALA A 382 35.23 -14.44 6.21
CA ALA A 382 36.07 -13.61 7.06
C ALA A 382 35.24 -12.87 8.12
N ASP A 383 35.82 -12.63 9.30
CA ASP A 383 35.12 -11.92 10.39
C ASP A 383 34.83 -10.44 10.07
N ARG A 384 35.49 -9.86 9.06
CA ARG A 384 35.32 -8.44 8.71
C ARG A 384 34.15 -8.25 7.76
N THR A 385 33.18 -7.47 8.21
CA THR A 385 31.96 -7.16 7.46
C THR A 385 31.91 -5.67 7.10
N VAL A 386 31.52 -5.35 5.86
CA VAL A 386 31.07 -3.99 5.51
C VAL A 386 29.57 -4.04 5.26
N VAL A 387 28.82 -3.15 5.89
CA VAL A 387 27.36 -3.10 5.73
C VAL A 387 27.02 -2.10 4.63
N TRP A 388 26.32 -2.57 3.60
CA TRP A 388 25.80 -1.74 2.52
C TRP A 388 24.28 -1.62 2.66
N GLY A 389 23.73 -0.46 2.31
CA GLY A 389 22.29 -0.35 2.17
C GLY A 389 21.83 0.88 1.39
N HIS A 390 20.67 0.76 0.76
CA HIS A 390 20.04 1.83 -0.03
C HIS A 390 18.65 2.19 0.52
N SER A 391 18.27 3.48 0.54
CA SER A 391 16.93 3.91 0.97
C SER A 391 16.58 3.44 2.40
N GLN A 392 15.51 2.65 2.58
CA GLN A 392 15.23 1.94 3.84
C GLN A 392 16.45 1.12 4.32
N GLY A 393 17.09 0.38 3.42
CA GLY A 393 18.28 -0.39 3.72
C GLY A 393 19.45 0.47 4.16
N GLY A 394 19.54 1.70 3.65
CA GLY A 394 20.51 2.67 4.13
C GLY A 394 20.25 3.09 5.59
N HIS A 395 18.98 3.23 5.99
CA HIS A 395 18.59 3.40 7.39
C HIS A 395 18.96 2.17 8.25
N ALA A 396 18.62 0.97 7.77
CA ALA A 396 18.99 -0.29 8.42
C ALA A 396 20.51 -0.46 8.58
N ALA A 397 21.29 -0.07 7.57
CA ALA A 397 22.76 -0.13 7.60
C ALA A 397 23.36 0.80 8.65
N LEU A 398 22.82 2.03 8.79
CA LEU A 398 23.21 2.96 9.84
C LEU A 398 22.91 2.38 11.24
N TRP A 399 21.72 1.81 11.42
CA TRP A 399 21.34 1.16 12.69
C TRP A 399 22.18 -0.09 12.99
N ALA A 400 22.46 -0.93 12.00
CA ALA A 400 23.33 -2.10 12.18
C ALA A 400 24.71 -1.68 12.72
N GLY A 401 25.31 -0.62 12.18
CA GLY A 401 26.59 -0.13 12.70
C GLY A 401 26.51 0.51 14.09
N LEU A 402 25.40 1.19 14.43
CA LEU A 402 25.17 1.73 15.77
C LEU A 402 24.97 0.61 16.82
N LEU A 403 24.33 -0.49 16.43
CA LEU A 403 24.02 -1.61 17.32
C LEU A 403 25.17 -2.61 17.44
N ALA A 404 26.04 -2.74 16.43
CA ALA A 404 27.09 -3.74 16.39
C ALA A 404 27.94 -3.79 17.69
N PRO A 405 28.43 -2.68 18.27
CA PRO A 405 29.29 -2.74 19.46
C PRO A 405 28.62 -3.33 20.71
N THR A 406 27.30 -3.25 20.83
CA THR A 406 26.56 -3.66 22.05
C THR A 406 25.71 -4.91 21.82
N TYR A 407 25.08 -5.05 20.66
CA TYR A 407 24.22 -6.16 20.31
C TYR A 407 24.98 -7.32 19.63
N ALA A 408 25.93 -7.00 18.75
CA ALA A 408 26.72 -7.98 18.00
C ALA A 408 28.23 -7.73 18.03
N PRO A 409 28.86 -7.72 19.22
CA PRO A 409 30.30 -7.48 19.35
C PRO A 409 31.16 -8.57 18.68
N ASP A 410 30.57 -9.75 18.45
CA ASP A 410 31.10 -10.89 17.70
C ASP A 410 30.97 -10.77 16.17
N THR A 411 30.35 -9.70 15.67
CA THR A 411 30.27 -9.37 14.23
C THR A 411 31.05 -8.07 13.93
N PRO A 412 32.38 -8.14 13.70
CA PRO A 412 33.19 -6.95 13.44
C PRO A 412 32.79 -6.17 12.17
N VAL A 413 32.08 -5.07 12.37
CA VAL A 413 31.77 -4.12 11.29
C VAL A 413 32.99 -3.24 11.03
N ALA A 414 33.48 -3.23 9.79
CA ALA A 414 34.62 -2.44 9.33
C ALA A 414 34.22 -1.08 8.73
N GLY A 415 32.95 -0.92 8.35
CA GLY A 415 32.40 0.32 7.82
C GLY A 415 30.95 0.17 7.37
N ILE A 416 30.29 1.31 7.19
CA ILE A 416 28.90 1.42 6.70
C ILE A 416 28.92 2.21 5.38
N ALA A 417 28.31 1.68 4.33
CA ALA A 417 28.04 2.40 3.09
C ALA A 417 26.52 2.57 2.92
N ALA A 418 26.03 3.75 3.29
CA ALA A 418 24.62 4.11 3.26
C ALA A 418 24.33 5.01 2.03
N MET A 419 23.44 4.56 1.16
CA MET A 419 23.16 5.20 -0.14
C MET A 419 21.72 5.73 -0.16
N ALA A 420 21.55 7.04 -0.32
CA ALA A 420 20.28 7.75 -0.14
C ALA A 420 19.49 7.24 1.09
N PRO A 421 20.11 7.10 2.27
CA PRO A 421 19.48 6.42 3.39
C PRO A 421 18.29 7.23 3.90
N ALA A 422 17.22 6.55 4.32
CA ALA A 422 16.09 7.15 5.04
C ALA A 422 16.50 7.59 6.47
N SER A 423 17.49 8.49 6.58
CA SER A 423 18.22 8.79 7.81
C SER A 423 17.51 9.76 8.75
N ASP A 424 16.44 10.40 8.30
CA ASP A 424 15.57 11.20 9.15
C ASP A 424 14.12 10.80 8.88
N THR A 425 13.63 9.86 9.69
CA THR A 425 12.28 9.30 9.58
C THR A 425 11.18 10.35 9.81
N VAL A 426 11.46 11.39 10.61
CA VAL A 426 10.52 12.50 10.87
C VAL A 426 10.40 13.38 9.62
N ALA A 427 11.54 13.85 9.11
CA ALA A 427 11.57 14.70 7.93
C ALA A 427 11.04 13.97 6.68
N LEU A 428 11.42 12.69 6.52
CA LEU A 428 10.94 11.84 5.44
C LEU A 428 9.40 11.71 5.48
N THR A 429 8.85 11.31 6.62
CA THR A 429 7.40 11.07 6.75
C THR A 429 6.59 12.35 6.51
N THR A 430 7.13 13.50 6.89
CA THR A 430 6.53 14.81 6.61
C THR A 430 6.48 15.12 5.11
N GLY A 431 7.52 14.73 4.35
CA GLY A 431 7.60 15.00 2.92
C GLY A 431 6.77 14.07 2.03
N LEU A 432 6.36 12.90 2.54
CA LEU A 432 5.69 11.85 1.73
C LEU A 432 4.35 12.28 1.10
N ASP A 433 3.67 13.29 1.61
CA ASP A 433 2.44 13.79 1.00
C ASP A 433 2.69 14.58 -0.29
N THR A 434 3.90 15.12 -0.47
CA THR A 434 4.33 15.86 -1.66
C THR A 434 4.98 14.97 -2.73
N VAL A 435 5.40 13.76 -2.36
CA VAL A 435 6.04 12.81 -3.29
C VAL A 435 4.98 12.09 -4.11
N PRO A 436 5.07 12.06 -5.46
CA PRO A 436 4.21 11.21 -6.28
C PRO A 436 4.30 9.74 -5.85
N GLY A 437 3.17 9.16 -5.42
CA GLY A 437 3.15 7.79 -4.88
C GLY A 437 3.59 7.67 -3.42
N GLY A 438 3.93 8.78 -2.75
CA GLY A 438 4.38 8.81 -1.35
C GLY A 438 3.38 8.22 -0.34
N SER A 439 2.09 8.20 -0.67
CA SER A 439 1.07 7.50 0.15
C SER A 439 1.32 5.98 0.27
N VAL A 440 2.04 5.36 -0.68
CA VAL A 440 2.44 3.95 -0.59
C VAL A 440 3.45 3.77 0.54
N PHE A 441 4.51 4.59 0.58
CA PHE A 441 5.49 4.56 1.66
C PHE A 441 4.87 4.97 3.01
N ALA A 442 3.96 5.96 3.01
CA ALA A 442 3.24 6.35 4.23
C ALA A 442 2.40 5.18 4.75
N SER A 443 1.85 4.34 3.87
CA SER A 443 1.12 3.13 4.28
C SER A 443 2.01 2.10 4.95
N TYR A 444 3.26 1.92 4.51
CA TYR A 444 4.23 1.03 5.15
C TYR A 444 4.65 1.56 6.52
N VAL A 445 4.95 2.86 6.63
CA VAL A 445 5.25 3.51 7.93
C VAL A 445 4.10 3.32 8.90
N LEU A 446 2.88 3.64 8.50
CA LEU A 446 1.70 3.49 9.35
C LEU A 446 1.47 2.02 9.75
N ALA A 447 1.60 1.08 8.82
CA ALA A 447 1.40 -0.34 9.10
C ALA A 447 2.44 -0.88 10.08
N ALA A 448 3.73 -0.55 9.89
CA ALA A 448 4.80 -0.98 10.78
C ALA A 448 4.66 -0.36 12.17
N TYR A 449 4.52 0.96 12.26
CA TYR A 449 4.50 1.66 13.54
C TYR A 449 3.27 1.32 14.38
N THR A 450 2.11 1.08 13.75
CA THR A 450 0.90 0.65 14.48
C THR A 450 0.93 -0.82 14.88
N ALA A 451 1.68 -1.66 14.16
CA ALA A 451 1.83 -3.07 14.50
C ALA A 451 2.89 -3.32 15.57
N VAL A 452 3.88 -2.44 15.66
CA VAL A 452 5.03 -2.56 16.57
C VAL A 452 4.81 -1.77 17.86
N TYR A 453 4.24 -0.57 17.79
CA TYR A 453 4.06 0.30 18.96
C TYR A 453 2.59 0.37 19.40
N ASP A 454 2.28 -0.24 20.54
CA ASP A 454 0.93 -0.28 21.13
C ASP A 454 0.33 1.11 21.40
N ASP A 455 1.18 2.12 21.59
CA ASP A 455 0.78 3.50 21.85
C ASP A 455 0.48 4.31 20.57
N VAL A 456 0.73 3.74 19.39
CA VAL A 456 0.46 4.37 18.10
C VAL A 456 -0.86 3.82 17.51
N ASP A 457 -1.93 4.61 17.64
CA ASP A 457 -3.22 4.27 17.04
C ASP A 457 -3.35 4.84 15.62
N GLY A 458 -3.40 3.94 14.62
CA GLY A 458 -3.57 4.31 13.21
C GLY A 458 -4.86 5.08 12.93
N ASP A 459 -5.92 4.89 13.72
CA ASP A 459 -7.19 5.59 13.57
C ASP A 459 -7.10 7.09 13.91
N THR A 460 -6.07 7.49 14.66
CA THR A 460 -5.74 8.89 14.96
C THR A 460 -5.19 9.59 13.72
N TYR A 461 -4.32 8.93 12.97
CA TYR A 461 -3.58 9.51 11.85
C TYR A 461 -4.27 9.31 10.50
N VAL A 462 -5.01 8.21 10.31
CA VAL A 462 -5.70 7.90 9.04
C VAL A 462 -7.20 8.12 9.15
N GLY A 463 -7.72 8.98 8.28
CA GLY A 463 -9.14 9.26 8.19
C GLY A 463 -9.95 8.03 7.76
N PRO A 464 -11.16 7.82 8.29
CA PRO A 464 -12.07 6.71 7.93
C PRO A 464 -12.13 6.33 6.45
N ALA A 465 -12.24 7.31 5.55
CA ALA A 465 -12.35 7.08 4.11
C ALA A 465 -11.08 6.52 3.45
N ALA A 466 -9.91 6.68 4.08
CA ALA A 466 -8.61 6.24 3.56
C ALA A 466 -8.12 4.93 4.18
N ARG A 467 -8.75 4.43 5.26
CA ARG A 467 -8.23 3.27 6.02
C ARG A 467 -8.11 1.99 5.20
N THR A 468 -9.18 1.62 4.50
CA THR A 468 -9.15 0.46 3.60
C THR A 468 -8.09 0.64 2.51
N LEU A 469 -7.95 1.85 1.94
CA LEU A 469 -6.94 2.14 0.92
C LEU A 469 -5.51 1.98 1.47
N VAL A 470 -5.21 2.58 2.62
CA VAL A 470 -3.90 2.50 3.27
C VAL A 470 -3.56 1.04 3.62
N ARG A 471 -4.50 0.28 4.17
CA ARG A 471 -4.29 -1.13 4.51
C ARG A 471 -3.97 -1.98 3.27
N GLU A 472 -4.72 -1.81 2.19
CA GLU A 472 -4.49 -2.56 0.94
C GLU A 472 -3.25 -2.10 0.18
N MET A 473 -2.82 -0.85 0.35
CA MET A 473 -1.52 -0.40 -0.16
C MET A 473 -0.37 -1.11 0.56
N ALA A 474 -0.46 -1.25 1.89
CA ALA A 474 0.57 -1.87 2.71
C ALA A 474 0.74 -3.38 2.46
N THR A 475 -0.25 -4.05 1.84
CA THR A 475 -0.17 -5.48 1.51
C THR A 475 0.49 -5.78 0.17
N ARG A 476 0.86 -4.76 -0.62
CA ARG A 476 1.46 -4.92 -1.95
C ARG A 476 2.96 -4.68 -1.89
N CYS A 477 3.70 -5.37 -2.74
CA CYS A 477 5.15 -5.25 -2.86
C CYS A 477 5.52 -4.29 -4.00
N LEU A 478 6.58 -3.49 -3.86
CA LEU A 478 6.98 -2.48 -4.84
C LEU A 478 7.48 -3.08 -6.17
N SER A 479 8.05 -4.28 -6.15
CA SER A 479 8.55 -4.94 -7.36
C SER A 479 7.47 -5.69 -8.13
N GLU A 480 6.25 -5.79 -7.58
CA GLU A 480 5.14 -6.54 -8.18
C GLU A 480 4.20 -5.65 -9.00
N PRO A 481 3.61 -6.15 -10.11
CA PRO A 481 2.67 -5.36 -10.92
C PRO A 481 1.45 -4.82 -10.16
N ALA A 482 1.04 -5.50 -9.07
CA ALA A 482 -0.05 -5.04 -8.22
C ALA A 482 0.20 -3.64 -7.61
N VAL A 483 1.46 -3.22 -7.43
CA VAL A 483 1.81 -1.90 -6.90
C VAL A 483 1.30 -0.77 -7.80
N TYR A 484 1.18 -0.99 -9.11
CA TYR A 484 0.66 0.03 -10.02
C TYR A 484 -0.75 0.47 -9.63
N VAL A 485 -1.54 -0.42 -9.05
CA VAL A 485 -2.86 -0.08 -8.50
C VAL A 485 -2.73 0.83 -7.28
N SER A 486 -1.79 0.56 -6.38
CA SER A 486 -1.48 1.44 -5.24
C SER A 486 -1.01 2.81 -5.70
N VAL A 487 -0.10 2.87 -6.68
CA VAL A 487 0.42 4.13 -7.22
C VAL A 487 -0.70 4.93 -7.90
N LEU A 488 -1.53 4.31 -8.74
CA LEU A 488 -2.68 4.96 -9.37
C LEU A 488 -3.70 5.46 -8.34
N SER A 489 -3.93 4.67 -7.29
CA SER A 489 -4.78 5.06 -6.16
C SER A 489 -4.16 6.26 -5.44
N ALA A 490 -2.89 6.20 -5.07
CA ALA A 490 -2.17 7.29 -4.41
C ALA A 490 -2.18 8.59 -5.24
N LEU A 491 -1.94 8.51 -6.56
CA LEU A 491 -2.03 9.65 -7.47
C LEU A 491 -3.46 10.19 -7.62
N SER A 492 -4.47 9.35 -7.46
CA SER A 492 -5.87 9.79 -7.44
C SER A 492 -6.22 10.48 -6.12
N LEU A 493 -5.62 10.05 -5.01
CA LEU A 493 -5.82 10.61 -3.67
C LEU A 493 -5.09 11.94 -3.49
N SER A 494 -3.87 12.09 -4.04
CA SER A 494 -3.09 13.32 -3.96
C SER A 494 -3.79 14.54 -4.60
N ARG A 495 -4.77 14.32 -5.49
CA ARG A 495 -5.62 15.38 -6.06
C ARG A 495 -6.73 15.86 -5.11
N ASP A 496 -7.04 15.08 -4.07
CA ASP A 496 -8.05 15.39 -3.04
C ASP A 496 -7.36 15.99 -1.80
N ARG A 497 -6.69 15.15 -1.01
CA ARG A 497 -5.96 15.45 0.24
C ARG A 497 -4.98 14.31 0.56
N SER A 498 -4.03 14.56 1.46
CA SER A 498 -3.20 13.50 2.06
C SER A 498 -4.07 12.39 2.68
N VAL A 499 -3.57 11.16 2.61
CA VAL A 499 -4.15 10.01 3.32
C VAL A 499 -4.08 10.19 4.85
N LEU A 500 -3.15 11.03 5.30
CA LEU A 500 -3.01 11.47 6.68
C LEU A 500 -4.00 12.60 6.98
N ARG A 501 -4.77 12.42 8.06
CA ARG A 501 -5.69 13.45 8.59
C ARG A 501 -5.02 14.30 9.66
N THR A 502 -4.03 13.74 10.35
CA THR A 502 -3.27 14.39 11.44
C THR A 502 -1.80 14.41 11.04
N ASP A 503 -1.08 15.45 11.46
CA ASP A 503 0.35 15.57 11.25
C ASP A 503 1.10 14.37 11.88
N PRO A 504 1.82 13.57 11.07
CA PRO A 504 2.50 12.36 11.55
C PRO A 504 3.66 12.65 12.49
N THR A 505 4.15 13.89 12.55
CA THR A 505 5.24 14.32 13.44
C THR A 505 4.78 14.65 14.86
N THR A 506 3.48 14.54 15.13
CA THR A 506 2.89 14.85 16.44
C THR A 506 2.41 13.60 17.18
N GLY A 507 2.30 13.71 18.50
CA GLY A 507 1.79 12.63 19.36
C GLY A 507 2.70 11.40 19.40
N PRO A 508 2.14 10.20 19.69
CA PRO A 508 2.91 8.97 19.77
C PRO A 508 3.69 8.63 18.49
N LEU A 509 3.09 8.74 17.30
CA LEU A 509 3.78 8.45 16.04
C LEU A 509 5.01 9.33 15.85
N GLY A 510 4.88 10.65 16.04
CA GLY A 510 5.99 11.58 15.90
C GLY A 510 7.15 11.27 16.84
N ARG A 511 6.85 10.92 18.09
CA ARG A 511 7.87 10.49 19.06
C ARG A 511 8.55 9.19 18.62
N ARG A 512 7.79 8.18 18.19
CA ARG A 512 8.35 6.91 17.71
C ARG A 512 9.19 7.10 16.45
N LEU A 513 8.79 7.98 15.53
CA LEU A 513 9.60 8.35 14.36
C LEU A 513 10.94 8.93 14.83
N ALA A 514 10.91 9.91 15.74
CA ALA A 514 12.13 10.52 16.29
C ALA A 514 13.05 9.50 17.01
N GLU A 515 12.48 8.54 17.75
CA GLU A 515 13.23 7.44 18.39
C GLU A 515 13.95 6.53 17.37
N ASN A 516 13.46 6.48 16.12
CA ASN A 516 14.04 5.68 15.05
C ASN A 516 14.96 6.46 14.10
N VAL A 517 15.22 7.75 14.34
CA VAL A 517 16.30 8.46 13.63
C VAL A 517 17.65 7.88 14.09
N PRO A 518 18.53 7.39 13.18
CA PRO A 518 19.83 6.86 13.58
C PRO A 518 20.70 7.98 14.18
N THR A 519 20.86 7.95 15.49
CA THR A 519 21.61 8.95 16.26
C THR A 519 22.50 8.24 17.29
N GLY A 520 23.50 8.96 17.81
CA GLY A 520 24.43 8.42 18.82
C GLY A 520 25.86 8.44 18.33
N THR A 521 26.72 7.57 18.87
CA THR A 521 28.13 7.50 18.50
C THR A 521 28.39 6.31 17.59
N THR A 522 28.99 6.55 16.42
CA THR A 522 29.46 5.47 15.54
C THR A 522 30.89 5.08 15.89
N ALA A 523 31.14 3.78 16.04
CA ALA A 523 32.50 3.23 16.24
C ALA A 523 33.26 3.00 14.92
N VAL A 524 32.56 3.11 13.79
CA VAL A 524 33.05 2.74 12.46
C VAL A 524 32.86 3.89 11.47
N PRO A 525 33.70 3.96 10.41
CA PRO A 525 33.53 4.96 9.36
C PRO A 525 32.26 4.73 8.54
N VAL A 526 31.67 5.83 8.08
CA VAL A 526 30.41 5.85 7.33
C VAL A 526 30.60 6.59 6.00
N LEU A 527 30.43 5.88 4.88
CA LEU A 527 30.18 6.49 3.58
C LEU A 527 28.68 6.78 3.47
N LEU A 528 28.33 8.05 3.26
CA LEU A 528 26.97 8.47 2.97
C LEU A 528 26.94 9.04 1.55
N ALA A 529 26.28 8.34 0.63
CA ALA A 529 26.14 8.76 -0.75
C ALA A 529 24.73 9.30 -1.01
N GLN A 530 24.58 10.40 -1.73
CA GLN A 530 23.29 11.04 -2.00
C GLN A 530 23.16 11.47 -3.46
N GLY A 531 22.01 11.17 -4.08
CA GLY A 531 21.66 11.73 -5.38
C GLY A 531 21.22 13.19 -5.23
N ALA A 532 21.83 14.11 -5.99
CA ALA A 532 21.53 15.53 -5.86
C ALA A 532 20.11 15.92 -6.32
N THR A 533 19.48 15.09 -7.17
CA THR A 533 18.12 15.30 -7.67
C THR A 533 17.11 14.29 -7.11
N ASP A 534 17.46 13.67 -5.98
CA ASP A 534 16.56 12.75 -5.27
C ASP A 534 15.30 13.47 -4.80
N SER A 535 14.14 12.93 -5.19
CA SER A 535 12.82 13.47 -4.88
C SER A 535 12.10 12.70 -3.79
N LEU A 536 12.65 11.56 -3.34
CA LEU A 536 12.08 10.75 -2.27
C LEU A 536 12.81 11.02 -0.95
N VAL A 537 14.13 10.80 -0.93
CA VAL A 537 15.01 11.17 0.19
C VAL A 537 15.81 12.39 -0.24
N THR A 538 15.21 13.57 -0.06
CA THR A 538 15.75 14.79 -0.66
C THR A 538 17.14 15.13 -0.11
N ALA A 539 18.01 15.69 -0.96
CA ALA A 539 19.33 16.14 -0.55
C ALA A 539 19.31 17.10 0.66
N ALA A 540 18.26 17.93 0.78
CA ALA A 540 18.11 18.84 1.92
C ALA A 540 17.92 18.12 3.27
N VAL A 541 17.16 17.03 3.29
CA VAL A 541 17.04 16.16 4.48
C VAL A 541 18.40 15.57 4.81
N GLN A 542 19.12 15.13 3.79
CA GLN A 542 20.41 14.49 3.95
C GLN A 542 21.51 15.43 4.44
N ASP A 543 21.59 16.63 3.88
CA ASP A 543 22.50 17.68 4.30
C ASP A 543 22.26 18.07 5.77
N GLY A 544 20.99 18.11 6.19
CA GLY A 544 20.60 18.31 7.58
C GLY A 544 21.15 17.24 8.51
N TYR A 545 20.88 15.97 8.18
CA TYR A 545 21.37 14.82 8.93
C TYR A 545 22.90 14.78 9.01
N VAL A 546 23.59 14.98 7.89
CA VAL A 546 25.07 14.98 7.84
C VAL A 546 25.65 16.07 8.72
N ARG A 547 25.11 17.29 8.66
CA ARG A 547 25.57 18.39 9.52
C ARG A 547 25.47 18.03 11.00
N ASP A 548 24.34 17.44 11.41
CA ASP A 548 24.09 17.10 12.81
C ASP A 548 25.00 15.95 13.28
N ARG A 549 25.17 14.90 12.46
CA ARG A 549 26.11 13.79 12.76
C ARG A 549 27.58 14.22 12.75
N CYS A 550 27.95 15.19 11.91
CA CYS A 550 29.29 15.78 11.94
C CYS A 550 29.55 16.54 13.25
N ALA A 551 28.55 17.24 13.80
CA ALA A 551 28.65 17.87 15.11
C ALA A 551 28.77 16.84 16.25
N GLU A 552 28.23 15.63 16.06
CA GLU A 552 28.38 14.47 16.95
C GLU A 552 29.66 13.66 16.70
N ASN A 553 30.61 14.22 15.95
CA ASN A 553 31.94 13.67 15.72
C ASN A 553 32.02 12.39 14.88
N TRP A 554 30.99 12.05 14.10
CA TRP A 554 31.03 10.86 13.25
C TRP A 554 32.19 10.91 12.22
N ALA A 555 32.75 9.74 11.90
CA ALA A 555 33.71 9.56 10.82
C ALA A 555 32.96 9.43 9.48
N LEU A 556 32.39 10.54 9.01
CA LEU A 556 31.58 10.60 7.79
C LEU A 556 32.39 10.98 6.55
N ASP A 557 32.20 10.21 5.48
CA ASP A 557 32.53 10.51 4.09
C ASP A 557 31.22 10.76 3.35
N TYR A 558 30.81 12.01 3.23
CA TYR A 558 29.57 12.42 2.57
C TYR A 558 29.84 12.82 1.11
N ARG A 559 29.15 12.16 0.18
CA ARG A 559 29.30 12.38 -1.26
C ARG A 559 27.95 12.65 -1.90
N SER A 560 27.86 13.75 -2.64
CA SER A 560 26.68 14.11 -3.43
C SER A 560 26.98 13.92 -4.92
N TYR A 561 26.05 13.30 -5.64
CA TYR A 561 26.21 12.93 -7.05
C TYR A 561 25.26 13.77 -7.92
N PRO A 562 25.78 14.77 -8.67
CA PRO A 562 24.97 15.61 -9.57
C PRO A 562 24.23 14.81 -10.64
N GLY A 563 22.98 15.18 -10.90
CA GLY A 563 22.15 14.57 -11.96
C GLY A 563 21.67 13.15 -11.66
N ARG A 564 21.94 12.61 -10.46
CA ARG A 564 21.44 11.32 -10.01
C ARG A 564 20.24 11.52 -9.09
N ASP A 565 19.14 10.85 -9.40
CA ASP A 565 17.95 10.75 -8.54
C ASP A 565 18.07 9.55 -7.58
N HIS A 566 16.96 9.17 -6.92
CA HIS A 566 16.95 8.15 -5.88
C HIS A 566 17.50 6.78 -6.34
N LEU A 567 17.05 6.30 -7.51
CA LEU A 567 17.47 5.01 -8.07
C LEU A 567 18.68 5.17 -9.00
N GLY A 568 18.79 6.28 -9.71
CA GLY A 568 19.93 6.62 -10.55
C GLY A 568 21.24 6.72 -9.76
N LEU A 569 21.18 6.96 -8.44
CA LEU A 569 22.34 6.91 -7.55
C LEU A 569 23.01 5.53 -7.53
N VAL A 570 22.22 4.45 -7.56
CA VAL A 570 22.70 3.05 -7.45
C VAL A 570 22.63 2.29 -8.78
N ALA A 571 22.25 2.96 -9.86
CA ALA A 571 22.29 2.40 -11.21
C ALA A 571 23.72 2.00 -11.62
N GLU A 572 23.83 1.02 -12.53
CA GLU A 572 25.12 0.48 -12.99
C GLU A 572 26.07 1.55 -13.55
N ASP A 573 25.54 2.58 -14.20
CA ASP A 573 26.31 3.67 -14.80
C ASP A 573 26.67 4.80 -13.81
N SER A 574 26.26 4.66 -12.53
CA SER A 574 26.51 5.66 -11.51
C SER A 574 28.00 5.74 -11.16
N PRO A 575 28.59 6.95 -11.07
CA PRO A 575 29.96 7.13 -10.58
C PRO A 575 30.17 6.60 -9.15
N LEU A 576 29.10 6.46 -8.37
CA LEU A 576 29.14 5.85 -7.04
C LEU A 576 29.62 4.39 -7.10
N VAL A 577 29.26 3.61 -8.11
CA VAL A 577 29.55 2.16 -8.17
C VAL A 577 31.05 1.84 -8.02
N PRO A 578 31.96 2.38 -8.86
CA PRO A 578 33.39 2.14 -8.69
C PRO A 578 33.96 2.73 -7.39
N GLU A 579 33.41 3.85 -6.92
CA GLU A 579 33.81 4.49 -5.67
C GLU A 579 33.43 3.68 -4.43
N LEU A 580 32.23 3.10 -4.42
CA LEU A 580 31.69 2.23 -3.37
C LEU A 580 32.55 0.98 -3.22
N LEU A 581 32.88 0.33 -4.35
CA LEU A 581 33.77 -0.84 -4.37
C LEU A 581 35.14 -0.49 -3.79
N THR A 582 35.74 0.62 -4.24
CA THR A 582 37.06 1.07 -3.75
C THR A 582 37.03 1.40 -2.25
N TRP A 583 36.00 2.13 -1.80
CA TRP A 583 35.85 2.49 -0.39
C TRP A 583 35.69 1.25 0.49
N THR A 584 34.91 0.26 0.02
CA THR A 584 34.69 -1.01 0.70
C THR A 584 35.96 -1.83 0.81
N GLU A 585 36.71 -1.96 -0.28
CA GLU A 585 38.00 -2.65 -0.30
C GLU A 585 38.99 -2.05 0.71
N GLN A 586 39.04 -0.72 0.80
CA GLN A 586 39.86 -0.04 1.79
C GLN A 586 39.44 -0.34 3.24
N ARG A 587 38.13 -0.40 3.52
CA ARG A 587 37.63 -0.78 4.85
C ARG A 587 37.99 -2.22 5.17
N LEU A 588 37.79 -3.15 4.24
CA LEU A 588 38.18 -4.56 4.37
C LEU A 588 39.70 -4.75 4.53
N ALA A 589 40.51 -3.83 4.00
CA ALA A 589 41.97 -3.79 4.18
C ALA A 589 42.43 -3.06 5.47
N GLY A 590 41.51 -2.47 6.25
CA GLY A 590 41.85 -1.76 7.50
C GLY A 590 42.42 -0.37 7.30
N ILE A 591 42.26 0.19 6.10
CA ILE A 591 42.68 1.55 5.77
C ILE A 591 41.64 2.52 6.36
N ALA A 592 42.10 3.57 7.05
CA ALA A 592 41.24 4.60 7.63
C ALA A 592 40.41 5.32 6.56
N ALA A 593 39.17 5.68 6.89
CA ALA A 593 38.29 6.41 5.98
C ALA A 593 38.67 7.89 5.88
N PRO A 594 38.46 8.52 4.72
CA PRO A 594 38.49 9.98 4.63
C PRO A 594 37.34 10.55 5.47
N GLY A 595 37.56 11.73 6.06
CA GLY A 595 36.51 12.49 6.75
C GLY A 595 36.19 13.76 5.97
N THR A 596 34.91 14.02 5.71
CA THR A 596 34.44 15.20 4.95
C THR A 596 33.60 16.15 5.80
N CYS A 597 33.55 15.95 7.12
CA CYS A 597 32.84 16.86 8.02
C CYS A 597 33.48 18.27 7.97
N PRO A 598 32.69 19.34 7.73
CA PRO A 598 33.23 20.70 7.68
C PRO A 598 33.89 21.09 9.00
N GLY A 599 35.12 21.62 8.94
CA GLY A 599 35.83 22.15 10.11
C GLY A 599 36.70 21.15 10.88
N ARG A 600 37.00 19.98 10.32
CA ARG A 600 38.07 19.08 10.78
C ARG A 600 39.31 19.15 9.90
#